data_AF-A0A8D8CUG6-F1
#
_entry.id   AF-A0A8D8CUG6-F1
#
_cell.length_a   1.000
_cell.length_b   1.000
_cell.length_c   1.000
_cell.angle_alpha   90.00
_cell.angle_beta   90.00
_cell.angle_gamma   90.00
#
_symmetry.space_group_name_H-M   'P 1'
#
loop_
_entity.id
_entity.type
_entity.pdbx_description
1 polymer ?
#
loop_
_entity_poly.entity_id
_entity_poly.type
_entity_poly.pdbx_seq_one_letter_code
_entity_poly.pdbx_strand_id
1 'polypeptide(L)'
;DLKSSAMKFVGISSFIVVALFVGGNAAWKPFSPEETLFTYTRCMEDNAKGDLALAKKWMGWKLEQDQKSACYAKCVLVGLELFDESSKTFKGDNILEQYKKYKSYTSQDEAGVKQFQQAVQALGTIGSSDCVKVLQKYAPVHAKFTDVQRNVYFGKKEITDKIYNADSTVKKRDETMFRFCERINFKDGSPELCTLRKTGITTNNNHLDCLFRGLRYLDRNGKINPDEIKRDLHFINVKDKDAAVDNALNNCKVKEATKATDYNDCLWKDPALKDIMMPVFDYREVRSESYRYFVENTEPYDVAKVKEKVKKYDKDAGC
;
A
#
# COMPACT_ATOMS: atom_id res chain seq x y z
N ASP A 1 -25.80 -51.36 -63.64
CA ASP A 1 -26.96 -51.12 -62.76
C ASP A 1 -26.53 -51.03 -61.31
N LEU A 2 -27.02 -49.97 -60.64
CA LEU A 2 -27.36 -49.85 -59.20
C LEU A 2 -26.25 -50.22 -58.18
N LYS A 3 -25.93 -49.46 -57.12
CA LYS A 3 -26.26 -48.13 -56.58
C LYS A 3 -25.55 -48.10 -55.21
N SER A 4 -25.03 -46.94 -54.76
CA SER A 4 -25.08 -46.39 -53.38
C SER A 4 -24.65 -47.26 -52.18
N SER A 5 -23.86 -46.83 -51.19
CA SER A 5 -23.93 -45.55 -50.49
C SER A 5 -22.58 -45.16 -49.86
N ALA A 6 -22.23 -43.90 -50.03
CA ALA A 6 -21.19 -43.21 -49.29
C ALA A 6 -21.69 -42.84 -47.88
N MET A 7 -20.95 -43.22 -46.85
CA MET A 7 -21.15 -42.74 -45.48
C MET A 7 -20.20 -41.57 -45.24
N LYS A 8 -20.75 -40.35 -45.20
CA LYS A 8 -20.00 -39.13 -44.87
C LYS A 8 -19.81 -39.07 -43.35
N PHE A 9 -18.59 -39.30 -42.87
CA PHE A 9 -18.19 -38.91 -41.52
C PHE A 9 -18.00 -37.39 -41.48
N VAL A 10 -18.95 -36.69 -40.87
CA VAL A 10 -18.80 -35.28 -40.49
C VAL A 10 -17.99 -35.26 -39.20
N GLY A 11 -16.67 -35.10 -39.32
CA GLY A 11 -15.79 -34.82 -38.20
C GLY A 11 -16.06 -33.39 -37.72
N ILE A 12 -16.78 -33.26 -36.60
CA ILE A 12 -16.92 -31.99 -35.88
C ILE A 12 -15.57 -31.73 -35.19
N SER A 13 -14.69 -31.01 -35.88
CA SER A 13 -13.47 -30.45 -35.30
C SER A 13 -13.86 -29.49 -34.18
N SER A 14 -13.79 -29.97 -32.93
CA SER A 14 -13.89 -29.12 -31.75
C SER A 14 -12.67 -28.20 -31.70
N PHE A 15 -12.85 -26.96 -32.16
CA PHE A 15 -11.93 -25.86 -31.90
C PHE A 15 -11.99 -25.53 -30.41
N ILE A 16 -11.08 -26.12 -29.62
CA ILE A 16 -10.78 -25.62 -28.28
C ILE A 16 -9.97 -24.34 -28.49
N VAL A 17 -10.66 -23.20 -28.45
CA VAL A 17 -10.01 -21.90 -28.27
C VAL A 17 -9.52 -21.87 -26.82
N VAL A 18 -8.26 -22.26 -26.62
CA VAL A 18 -7.54 -21.92 -25.40
C VAL A 18 -7.38 -20.41 -25.41
N ALA A 19 -8.33 -19.72 -24.77
CA ALA A 19 -8.16 -18.33 -24.41
C ALA A 19 -7.00 -18.28 -23.41
N LEU A 20 -5.79 -18.09 -23.93
CA LEU A 20 -4.67 -17.59 -23.16
C LEU A 20 -5.10 -16.22 -22.64
N PHE A 21 -5.64 -16.20 -21.42
CA PHE A 21 -5.66 -14.99 -20.62
C PHE A 21 -4.20 -14.62 -20.40
N VAL A 22 -3.66 -13.83 -21.33
CA VAL A 22 -2.50 -13.00 -21.06
C VAL A 22 -3.01 -11.96 -20.08
N GLY A 23 -3.05 -12.34 -18.80
CA GLY A 23 -3.01 -11.38 -17.72
C GLY A 23 -1.72 -10.62 -17.94
N GLY A 24 -1.80 -9.50 -18.66
CA GLY A 24 -0.66 -8.62 -18.84
C GLY A 24 -0.19 -8.28 -17.45
N ASN A 25 0.99 -8.78 -17.07
CA ASN A 25 1.66 -8.37 -15.86
C ASN A 25 1.70 -6.84 -15.91
N ALA A 26 0.94 -6.19 -15.03
CA ALA A 26 1.02 -4.76 -14.90
C ALA A 26 2.49 -4.42 -14.69
N ALA A 27 3.06 -3.57 -15.56
CA ALA A 27 4.44 -3.17 -15.44
C ALA A 27 4.66 -2.60 -14.03
N TRP A 28 5.76 -2.99 -13.40
CA TRP A 28 6.14 -2.45 -12.11
C TRP A 28 6.17 -0.92 -12.17
N LYS A 29 5.80 -0.26 -11.07
CA LYS A 29 5.82 1.20 -10.98
C LYS A 29 6.78 1.65 -9.89
N PRO A 30 7.54 2.74 -10.10
CA PRO A 30 8.28 3.40 -9.04
C PRO A 30 7.39 3.78 -7.85
N PHE A 31 7.91 3.60 -6.64
CA PHE A 31 7.28 4.08 -5.41
C PHE A 31 7.38 5.60 -5.35
N SER A 32 6.32 6.25 -4.90
CA SER A 32 6.29 7.66 -4.51
C SER A 32 6.89 7.87 -3.11
N PRO A 33 7.22 9.13 -2.74
CA PRO A 33 7.59 9.46 -1.37
C PRO A 33 6.55 9.06 -0.33
N GLU A 34 5.26 9.17 -0.67
CA GLU A 34 4.16 8.70 0.18
C GLU A 34 4.25 7.19 0.41
N GLU A 35 4.44 6.40 -0.65
CA GLU A 35 4.44 4.95 -0.55
C GLU A 35 5.63 4.44 0.27
N THR A 36 6.82 4.98 0.05
CA THR A 36 7.98 4.60 0.85
C THR A 36 7.82 5.01 2.32
N LEU A 37 7.27 6.20 2.60
CA LEU A 37 7.02 6.66 3.96
C LEU A 37 6.03 5.74 4.67
N PHE A 38 4.95 5.35 4.00
CA PHE A 38 3.99 4.36 4.51
C PHE A 38 4.69 3.04 4.83
N THR A 39 5.51 2.50 3.92
CA THR A 39 6.25 1.25 4.15
C THR A 39 7.14 1.34 5.39
N TYR A 40 7.98 2.37 5.50
CA TYR A 40 8.87 2.52 6.67
C TYR A 40 8.06 2.60 7.96
N THR A 41 7.05 3.46 8.00
CA THR A 41 6.29 3.72 9.22
C THR A 41 5.39 2.55 9.64
N ARG A 42 4.77 1.84 8.69
CA ARG A 42 4.07 0.58 8.98
C ARG A 42 5.01 -0.45 9.59
N CYS A 43 6.18 -0.65 8.99
CA CYS A 43 7.16 -1.57 9.52
C CYS A 43 7.66 -1.15 10.92
N MET A 44 7.80 0.15 11.19
CA MET A 44 8.10 0.66 12.54
C MET A 44 6.96 0.32 13.50
N GLU A 45 5.72 0.57 13.11
CA GLU A 45 4.54 0.31 13.94
C GLU A 45 4.45 -1.16 14.37
N ASP A 46 4.57 -2.08 13.42
CA ASP A 46 4.41 -3.52 13.66
C ASP A 46 5.57 -4.12 14.50
N ASN A 47 6.77 -3.55 14.39
CA ASN A 47 7.98 -4.11 15.02
C ASN A 47 8.47 -3.36 16.27
N ALA A 48 8.25 -2.05 16.36
CA ALA A 48 8.58 -1.26 17.54
C ALA A 48 7.56 -1.45 18.66
N LYS A 49 6.28 -1.69 18.31
CA LYS A 49 5.18 -1.90 19.26
C LYS A 49 5.12 -0.81 20.34
N GLY A 50 5.20 0.46 19.92
CA GLY A 50 5.19 1.63 20.81
C GLY A 50 6.56 2.06 21.37
N ASP A 51 7.65 1.35 21.06
CA ASP A 51 9.01 1.77 21.43
C ASP A 51 9.50 2.93 20.55
N LEU A 52 9.23 4.16 21.01
CA LEU A 52 9.60 5.39 20.30
C LEU A 52 11.12 5.54 20.16
N ALA A 53 11.92 5.08 21.13
CA ALA A 53 13.37 5.21 21.06
C ALA A 53 13.93 4.33 19.93
N LEU A 54 13.43 3.10 19.82
CA LEU A 54 13.77 2.19 18.73
C LEU A 54 13.30 2.72 17.37
N ALA A 55 12.06 3.21 17.28
CA ALA A 55 11.54 3.80 16.04
C ALA A 55 12.39 5.02 15.59
N LYS A 56 12.84 5.88 16.51
CA LYS A 56 13.74 7.00 16.21
C LYS A 56 15.10 6.54 15.68
N LYS A 57 15.67 5.45 16.20
CA LYS A 57 16.90 4.86 15.63
C LYS A 57 16.69 4.43 14.18
N TRP A 58 15.58 3.75 13.90
CA TRP A 58 15.23 3.30 12.55
C TRP A 58 14.93 4.46 11.59
N MET A 59 14.29 5.54 12.05
CA MET A 59 14.14 6.79 11.27
C MET A 59 15.49 7.43 10.94
N GLY A 60 16.50 7.22 11.79
CA GLY A 60 17.90 7.58 11.54
C GLY A 60 18.66 6.57 10.68
N TRP A 61 17.99 5.55 10.12
CA TRP A 61 18.57 4.50 9.29
C TRP A 61 19.63 3.64 10.00
N LYS A 62 19.54 3.57 11.33
CA LYS A 62 20.43 2.76 12.17
C LYS A 62 19.76 1.43 12.49
N LEU A 63 20.35 0.33 12.03
CA LEU A 63 19.90 -1.03 12.30
C LEU A 63 20.85 -1.71 13.29
N GLU A 64 20.30 -2.25 14.35
CA GLU A 64 21.03 -3.08 15.33
C GLU A 64 20.90 -4.56 14.93
N GLN A 65 21.85 -5.39 15.38
CA GLN A 65 21.84 -6.85 15.11
C GLN A 65 20.96 -7.58 16.14
N ASP A 66 19.73 -7.11 16.32
CA ASP A 66 18.73 -7.68 17.22
C ASP A 66 17.49 -8.15 16.44
N GLN A 67 16.65 -8.97 17.09
CA GLN A 67 15.46 -9.56 16.45
C GLN A 67 14.46 -8.51 15.95
N LYS A 68 14.21 -7.42 16.69
CA LYS A 68 13.25 -6.39 16.30
C LYS A 68 13.77 -5.61 15.09
N SER A 69 15.03 -5.18 15.13
CA SER A 69 15.68 -4.49 14.01
C SER A 69 15.74 -5.38 12.77
N ALA A 70 15.97 -6.69 12.95
CA ALA A 70 15.95 -7.65 11.87
C ALA A 70 14.56 -7.80 11.22
N CYS A 71 13.49 -7.87 12.02
CA CYS A 71 12.13 -7.97 11.47
C CYS A 71 11.66 -6.65 10.85
N TYR A 72 12.04 -5.51 11.43
CA TYR A 72 11.85 -4.20 10.79
C TYR A 72 12.54 -4.13 9.43
N ALA A 73 13.83 -4.50 9.36
CA ALA A 73 14.59 -4.47 8.12
C ALA A 73 13.98 -5.40 7.06
N LYS A 74 13.63 -6.63 7.43
CA LYS A 74 12.92 -7.57 6.53
C LYS A 74 11.60 -6.97 6.03
N CYS A 75 10.77 -6.42 6.92
CA CYS A 75 9.51 -5.80 6.55
C CYS A 75 9.70 -4.69 5.52
N VAL A 76 10.68 -3.80 5.73
CA VAL A 76 11.01 -2.72 4.79
C VAL A 76 11.50 -3.28 3.45
N LEU A 77 12.37 -4.29 3.48
CA LEU A 77 12.89 -4.91 2.26
C LEU A 77 11.78 -5.56 1.43
N VAL A 78 10.82 -6.23 2.09
CA VAL A 78 9.64 -6.79 1.42
C VAL A 78 8.75 -5.68 0.87
N GLY A 79 8.43 -4.67 1.68
CA GLY A 79 7.53 -3.58 1.29
C GLY A 79 8.10 -2.64 0.21
N LEU A 80 9.42 -2.58 0.06
CA LEU A 80 10.10 -1.89 -1.05
C LEU A 80 10.44 -2.82 -2.21
N GLU A 81 10.00 -4.08 -2.15
CA GLU A 81 10.23 -5.12 -3.16
C GLU A 81 11.72 -5.38 -3.45
N LEU A 82 12.56 -5.20 -2.42
CA LEU A 82 13.99 -5.53 -2.43
C LEU A 82 14.27 -6.97 -1.96
N PHE A 83 13.28 -7.63 -1.36
CA PHE A 83 13.31 -9.04 -0.98
C PHE A 83 11.95 -9.68 -1.25
N ASP A 84 11.94 -10.74 -2.04
CA ASP A 84 10.76 -11.56 -2.28
C ASP A 84 10.73 -12.69 -1.24
N GLU A 85 9.71 -12.68 -0.38
CA GLU A 85 9.62 -13.62 0.73
C GLU A 85 9.31 -15.06 0.28
N SER A 86 8.52 -15.23 -0.79
CA SER A 86 8.10 -16.53 -1.31
C SER A 86 9.28 -17.29 -1.92
N SER A 87 10.04 -16.61 -2.78
CA SER A 87 11.25 -17.12 -3.43
C SER A 87 12.52 -16.94 -2.58
N LYS A 88 12.42 -16.28 -1.42
CA LYS A 88 13.53 -16.00 -0.49
C LYS A 88 14.72 -15.33 -1.17
N THR A 89 14.44 -14.41 -2.10
CA THR A 89 15.44 -13.87 -3.03
C THR A 89 15.49 -12.35 -2.97
N PHE A 90 16.68 -11.79 -2.84
CA PHE A 90 16.88 -10.35 -2.97
C PHE A 90 16.70 -9.89 -4.42
N LYS A 91 16.00 -8.78 -4.61
CA LYS A 91 15.64 -8.22 -5.91
C LYS A 91 16.19 -6.80 -6.01
N GLY A 92 17.04 -6.54 -7.00
CA GLY A 92 17.54 -5.19 -7.27
C GLY A 92 17.05 -4.60 -8.59
N ASP A 93 16.25 -5.35 -9.36
CA ASP A 93 15.92 -5.04 -10.76
C ASP A 93 15.25 -3.68 -10.91
N ASN A 94 14.43 -3.31 -9.92
CA ASN A 94 13.64 -2.08 -9.92
C ASN A 94 14.36 -0.86 -9.32
N ILE A 95 15.57 -1.01 -8.75
CA ILE A 95 16.31 0.08 -8.09
C ILE A 95 16.66 1.19 -9.09
N LEU A 96 17.14 0.83 -10.28
CA LEU A 96 17.49 1.81 -11.29
C LEU A 96 16.26 2.50 -11.88
N GLU A 97 15.14 1.78 -12.02
CA GLU A 97 13.88 2.36 -12.48
C GLU A 97 13.31 3.35 -11.45
N GLN A 98 13.34 2.99 -10.16
CA GLN A 98 13.02 3.89 -9.05
C GLN A 98 13.83 5.18 -9.14
N TYR A 99 15.15 5.07 -9.27
CA TYR A 99 16.02 6.25 -9.40
C TYR A 99 15.69 7.08 -10.64
N LYS A 100 15.53 6.45 -11.80
CA LYS A 100 15.28 7.17 -13.08
C LYS A 100 14.05 8.06 -13.03
N LYS A 101 12.99 7.64 -12.32
CA LYS A 101 11.76 8.44 -12.15
C LYS A 101 12.00 9.73 -11.37
N TYR A 102 12.92 9.73 -10.40
CA TYR A 102 13.12 10.84 -9.45
C TYR A 102 14.51 11.48 -9.49
N LYS A 103 15.36 11.10 -10.46
CA LYS A 103 16.76 11.54 -10.56
C LYS A 103 16.94 13.06 -10.57
N SER A 104 15.97 13.83 -11.08
CA SER A 104 16.01 15.29 -11.10
C SER A 104 15.95 15.94 -9.71
N TYR A 105 15.56 15.19 -8.68
CA TYR A 105 15.38 15.70 -7.32
C TYR A 105 16.56 15.36 -6.37
N THR A 106 17.51 14.55 -6.82
CA THR A 106 18.67 14.10 -6.04
C THR A 106 19.98 14.44 -6.74
N SER A 107 21.06 14.57 -5.96
CA SER A 107 22.43 14.68 -6.47
C SER A 107 23.12 13.32 -6.63
N GLN A 108 22.42 12.22 -6.36
CA GLN A 108 22.94 10.86 -6.48
C GLN A 108 23.29 10.56 -7.94
N ASP A 109 24.51 10.10 -8.18
CA ASP A 109 24.93 9.69 -9.51
C ASP A 109 24.41 8.28 -9.85
N GLU A 110 24.19 8.03 -11.14
CA GLU A 110 23.67 6.76 -11.63
C GLU A 110 24.65 5.59 -11.42
N ALA A 111 25.96 5.84 -11.42
CA ALA A 111 26.96 4.77 -11.23
C ALA A 111 26.89 4.21 -9.80
N GLY A 112 26.76 5.07 -8.79
CA GLY A 112 26.52 4.67 -7.40
C GLY A 112 25.21 3.89 -7.23
N VAL A 113 24.15 4.28 -7.95
CA VAL A 113 22.87 3.53 -7.95
C VAL A 113 23.03 2.15 -8.58
N LYS A 114 23.76 2.03 -9.70
CA LYS A 114 24.06 0.74 -10.32
C LYS A 114 24.87 -0.17 -9.42
N GLN A 115 25.84 0.38 -8.68
CA GLN A 115 26.60 -0.38 -7.68
C GLN A 115 25.71 -0.89 -6.55
N PHE A 116 24.78 -0.05 -6.05
CA PHE A 116 23.81 -0.47 -5.05
C PHE A 116 22.89 -1.58 -5.59
N GLN A 117 22.36 -1.41 -6.80
CA GLN A 117 21.55 -2.42 -7.49
C GLN A 117 22.27 -3.77 -7.58
N GLN A 118 23.50 -3.76 -8.10
CA GLN A 118 24.31 -4.97 -8.27
C GLN A 118 24.61 -5.63 -6.92
N ALA A 119 24.88 -4.84 -5.88
CA ALA A 119 25.12 -5.35 -4.54
C ALA A 119 23.89 -6.07 -3.95
N VAL A 120 22.68 -5.54 -4.18
CA VAL A 120 21.43 -6.19 -3.76
C VAL A 120 21.20 -7.48 -4.56
N GLN A 121 21.34 -7.44 -5.89
CA GLN A 121 21.16 -8.62 -6.75
C GLN A 121 22.14 -9.74 -6.41
N ALA A 122 23.41 -9.39 -6.11
CA ALA A 122 24.45 -10.35 -5.75
C ALA A 122 24.17 -11.07 -4.41
N LEU A 123 23.25 -10.59 -3.58
CA LEU A 123 22.84 -11.32 -2.38
C LEU A 123 22.10 -12.63 -2.72
N GLY A 124 21.41 -12.67 -3.87
CA GLY A 124 20.75 -13.86 -4.41
C GLY A 124 19.67 -14.45 -3.48
N THR A 125 19.48 -15.76 -3.60
CA THR A 125 18.55 -16.53 -2.76
C THR A 125 19.21 -16.95 -1.46
N ILE A 126 18.44 -16.94 -0.36
CA ILE A 126 18.87 -17.43 0.95
C ILE A 126 18.01 -18.62 1.40
N GLY A 127 18.58 -19.49 2.24
CA GLY A 127 17.90 -20.72 2.68
C GLY A 127 16.68 -20.49 3.57
N SER A 128 16.58 -19.34 4.23
CA SER A 128 15.48 -18.99 5.13
C SER A 128 15.06 -17.53 4.97
N SER A 129 13.76 -17.26 5.06
CA SER A 129 13.19 -15.91 5.14
C SER A 129 13.11 -15.38 6.58
N ASP A 130 13.74 -16.04 7.56
CA ASP A 130 13.78 -15.53 8.95
C ASP A 130 14.40 -14.14 9.02
N CYS A 131 13.82 -13.27 9.85
CA CYS A 131 14.23 -11.87 9.99
C CYS A 131 15.76 -11.71 10.15
N VAL A 132 16.36 -12.47 11.07
CA VAL A 132 17.80 -12.40 11.37
C VAL A 132 18.64 -12.84 10.17
N LYS A 133 18.22 -13.87 9.43
CA LYS A 133 18.95 -14.35 8.25
C LYS A 133 18.91 -13.33 7.12
N VAL A 134 17.75 -12.70 6.91
CA VAL A 134 17.59 -11.59 5.95
C VAL A 134 18.51 -10.43 6.33
N LEU A 135 18.46 -9.96 7.59
CA LEU A 135 19.30 -8.85 8.04
C LEU A 135 20.79 -9.18 7.96
N GLN A 136 21.22 -10.36 8.41
CA GLN A 136 22.63 -10.77 8.34
C GLN A 136 23.16 -10.72 6.91
N LYS A 137 22.34 -11.14 5.92
CA LYS A 137 22.71 -11.10 4.51
C LYS A 137 22.72 -9.66 3.95
N TYR A 138 21.78 -8.83 4.37
CA TYR A 138 21.61 -7.46 3.84
C TYR A 138 22.50 -6.41 4.53
N ALA A 139 22.87 -6.60 5.80
CA ALA A 139 23.56 -5.60 6.61
C ALA A 139 24.85 -5.03 5.98
N PRO A 140 25.70 -5.80 5.29
CA PRO A 140 26.87 -5.24 4.60
C PRO A 140 26.48 -4.28 3.46
N VAL A 141 25.39 -4.58 2.74
CA VAL A 141 24.86 -3.71 1.68
C VAL A 141 24.30 -2.43 2.30
N HIS A 142 23.50 -2.56 3.36
CA HIS A 142 22.99 -1.40 4.11
C HIS A 142 24.13 -0.48 4.57
N ALA A 143 25.13 -1.04 5.27
CA ALA A 143 26.26 -0.27 5.80
C ALA A 143 27.03 0.50 4.71
N LYS A 144 27.21 -0.11 3.53
CA LYS A 144 27.92 0.51 2.41
C LYS A 144 27.08 1.52 1.64
N PHE A 145 25.78 1.26 1.47
CA PHE A 145 24.91 1.99 0.54
C PHE A 145 23.78 2.77 1.21
N THR A 146 23.79 2.95 2.54
CA THR A 146 22.74 3.69 3.26
C THR A 146 22.48 5.06 2.62
N ASP A 147 23.50 5.83 2.25
CA ASP A 147 23.28 7.14 1.62
C ASP A 147 22.60 7.02 0.25
N VAL A 148 23.06 6.11 -0.61
CA VAL A 148 22.46 5.85 -1.93
C VAL A 148 21.00 5.41 -1.77
N GLN A 149 20.73 4.47 -0.87
CA GLN A 149 19.38 3.99 -0.59
C GLN A 149 18.47 5.11 -0.07
N ARG A 150 18.97 5.99 0.79
CA ARG A 150 18.23 7.18 1.24
C ARG A 150 17.92 8.17 0.12
N ASN A 151 18.77 8.26 -0.91
CA ASN A 151 18.47 9.07 -2.09
C ASN A 151 17.41 8.42 -2.98
N VAL A 152 17.49 7.10 -3.20
CA VAL A 152 16.60 6.36 -4.12
C VAL A 152 15.21 6.13 -3.50
N TYR A 153 15.14 5.83 -2.21
CA TYR A 153 13.92 5.51 -1.47
C TYR A 153 13.62 6.55 -0.37
N PHE A 154 13.89 7.83 -0.66
CA PHE A 154 13.32 8.98 0.03
C PHE A 154 13.60 9.11 1.53
N GLY A 155 14.77 8.63 1.98
CA GLY A 155 15.25 8.81 3.36
C GLY A 155 15.87 10.17 3.66
N LYS A 156 15.88 11.10 2.70
CA LYS A 156 16.40 12.47 2.83
C LYS A 156 15.27 13.50 2.69
N LYS A 157 15.13 14.38 3.70
CA LYS A 157 14.02 15.34 3.77
C LYS A 157 14.04 16.28 2.56
N GLU A 158 15.22 16.80 2.23
CA GLU A 158 15.47 17.72 1.13
C GLU A 158 15.03 17.18 -0.24
N ILE A 159 15.09 15.87 -0.46
CA ILE A 159 14.61 15.24 -1.70
C ILE A 159 13.09 15.21 -1.69
N THR A 160 12.51 14.71 -0.60
CA THR A 160 11.04 14.60 -0.49
C THR A 160 10.35 15.96 -0.53
N ASP A 161 10.93 17.00 0.10
CA ASP A 161 10.38 18.35 0.07
C ASP A 161 10.32 18.89 -1.38
N LYS A 162 11.37 18.68 -2.18
CA LYS A 162 11.37 19.07 -3.60
C LYS A 162 10.27 18.36 -4.38
N ILE A 163 10.07 17.05 -4.14
CA ILE A 163 9.03 16.28 -4.83
C ILE A 163 7.64 16.74 -4.40
N TYR A 164 7.36 16.87 -3.10
CA TYR A 164 6.05 17.33 -2.60
C TYR A 164 5.68 18.73 -3.07
N ASN A 165 6.68 19.60 -3.31
CA ASN A 165 6.46 20.93 -3.85
C ASN A 165 6.22 20.94 -5.37
N ALA A 166 6.82 19.99 -6.10
CA ALA A 166 6.74 19.93 -7.56
C ALA A 166 5.60 19.06 -8.10
N ASP A 167 5.17 18.04 -7.34
CA ASP A 167 4.23 17.03 -7.79
C ASP A 167 2.97 17.02 -6.92
N SER A 168 1.89 17.62 -7.43
CA SER A 168 0.59 17.65 -6.77
C SER A 168 -0.15 16.31 -6.79
N THR A 169 0.36 15.32 -7.53
CA THR A 169 -0.21 13.96 -7.61
C THR A 169 0.27 13.05 -6.48
N VAL A 170 1.11 13.55 -5.57
CA VAL A 170 1.54 12.84 -4.36
C VAL A 170 0.84 13.45 -3.14
N LYS A 171 0.33 12.61 -2.22
CA LYS A 171 -0.19 13.06 -0.93
C LYS A 171 0.88 13.83 -0.17
N LYS A 172 0.58 15.05 0.24
CA LYS A 172 1.55 15.88 0.97
C LYS A 172 1.72 15.38 2.41
N ARG A 173 2.79 15.85 3.06
CA ARG A 173 2.94 15.73 4.52
C ARG A 173 1.76 16.46 5.19
N ASP A 174 1.22 15.86 6.24
CA ASP A 174 0.12 16.42 7.05
C ASP A 174 -1.24 16.55 6.33
N GLU A 175 -1.35 16.11 5.07
CA GLU A 175 -2.61 15.93 4.35
C GLU A 175 -3.18 14.52 4.64
N THR A 176 -4.48 14.38 4.89
CA THR A 176 -5.09 13.05 5.04
C THR A 176 -5.16 12.34 3.68
N MET A 177 -5.12 11.00 3.67
CA MET A 177 -5.29 10.24 2.41
C MET A 177 -6.68 10.49 1.80
N PHE A 178 -7.68 10.70 2.64
CA PHE A 178 -9.03 11.06 2.23
C PHE A 178 -9.04 12.39 1.50
N ARG A 179 -8.48 13.44 2.11
CA ARG A 179 -8.42 14.77 1.50
C ARG A 179 -7.64 14.79 0.18
N PHE A 180 -6.54 14.04 0.13
CA PHE A 180 -5.77 13.85 -1.10
C PHE A 180 -6.62 13.24 -2.23
N CYS A 181 -7.33 12.15 -1.94
CA CYS A 181 -8.22 11.52 -2.93
C CYS A 181 -9.45 12.38 -3.24
N GLU A 182 -9.96 13.17 -2.31
CA GLU A 182 -11.08 14.07 -2.54
C GLU A 182 -10.72 15.20 -3.49
N ARG A 183 -9.62 15.93 -3.26
CA ARG A 183 -9.26 17.10 -4.09
C ARG A 183 -8.93 16.78 -5.55
N ILE A 184 -8.61 15.52 -5.85
CA ILE A 184 -8.35 15.04 -7.20
C ILE A 184 -9.67 14.70 -7.93
N ASN A 185 -10.73 14.39 -7.17
CA ASN A 185 -11.97 13.82 -7.71
C ASN A 185 -13.20 14.72 -7.54
N PHE A 186 -13.14 15.72 -6.64
CA PHE A 186 -14.26 16.61 -6.33
C PHE A 186 -13.81 18.05 -6.19
N LYS A 187 -14.77 18.97 -6.38
CA LYS A 187 -14.62 20.38 -6.00
C LYS A 187 -15.00 20.56 -4.53
N ASP A 188 -14.24 21.39 -3.82
CA ASP A 188 -14.51 21.77 -2.43
C ASP A 188 -15.92 22.36 -2.26
N GLY A 189 -16.59 21.95 -1.19
CA GLY A 189 -17.98 22.32 -0.89
C GLY A 189 -19.03 21.83 -1.90
N SER A 190 -18.66 20.94 -2.84
CA SER A 190 -19.65 20.37 -3.75
C SER A 190 -20.66 19.50 -2.99
N PRO A 191 -21.94 19.46 -3.42
CA PRO A 191 -22.95 18.61 -2.77
C PRO A 191 -22.57 17.13 -2.73
N GLU A 192 -21.87 16.64 -3.76
CA GLU A 192 -21.38 15.26 -3.82
C GLU A 192 -20.32 14.99 -2.74
N LEU A 193 -19.32 15.86 -2.61
CA LEU A 193 -18.28 15.76 -1.58
C LEU A 193 -18.88 15.82 -0.17
N CYS A 194 -19.78 16.76 0.10
CA CYS A 194 -20.37 16.88 1.42
C CYS A 194 -21.32 15.73 1.76
N THR A 195 -21.97 15.13 0.75
CA THR A 195 -22.73 13.89 0.93
C THR A 195 -21.80 12.72 1.25
N LEU A 196 -20.70 12.58 0.53
CA LEU A 196 -19.67 11.57 0.79
C LEU A 196 -19.13 11.71 2.23
N ARG A 197 -18.69 12.90 2.65
CA ARG A 197 -18.13 13.09 4.00
C ARG A 197 -19.15 12.82 5.12
N LYS A 198 -20.44 13.09 4.86
CA LYS A 198 -21.52 12.80 5.82
C LYS A 198 -21.91 11.32 5.90
N THR A 199 -21.81 10.58 4.80
CA THR A 199 -22.43 9.25 4.66
C THR A 199 -21.43 8.12 4.40
N GLY A 200 -20.21 8.44 3.98
CA GLY A 200 -19.18 7.51 3.54
C GLY A 200 -19.46 6.88 2.17
N ILE A 201 -20.52 7.31 1.49
CA ILE A 201 -21.01 6.69 0.25
C ILE A 201 -20.78 7.65 -0.92
N THR A 202 -20.22 7.11 -2.01
CA THR A 202 -20.08 7.79 -3.29
C THR A 202 -20.14 6.79 -4.44
N THR A 203 -20.58 7.25 -5.61
CA THR A 203 -20.53 6.48 -6.86
C THR A 203 -19.28 6.80 -7.70
N ASN A 204 -18.39 7.67 -7.21
CA ASN A 204 -17.17 8.02 -7.92
C ASN A 204 -16.10 6.94 -7.75
N ASN A 205 -16.00 6.06 -8.74
CA ASN A 205 -15.06 4.94 -8.73
C ASN A 205 -13.60 5.36 -8.65
N ASN A 206 -13.22 6.50 -9.24
CA ASN A 206 -11.85 7.00 -9.21
C ASN A 206 -11.44 7.44 -7.80
N HIS A 207 -12.38 8.04 -7.06
CA HIS A 207 -12.16 8.38 -5.65
C HIS A 207 -11.96 7.12 -4.81
N LEU A 208 -12.84 6.12 -4.94
CA LEU A 208 -12.74 4.89 -4.14
C LEU A 208 -11.51 4.05 -4.51
N ASP A 209 -11.10 3.99 -5.78
CA ASP A 209 -9.84 3.33 -6.16
C ASP A 209 -8.62 4.05 -5.57
N CYS A 210 -8.58 5.38 -5.63
CA CYS A 210 -7.56 6.19 -4.96
C CYS A 210 -7.52 5.88 -3.46
N LEU A 211 -8.67 5.90 -2.80
CA LEU A 211 -8.77 5.72 -1.36
C LEU A 211 -8.37 4.29 -0.97
N PHE A 212 -8.94 3.26 -1.60
CA PHE A 212 -8.65 1.87 -1.25
C PHE A 212 -7.17 1.51 -1.44
N ARG A 213 -6.53 2.03 -2.49
CA ARG A 213 -5.07 1.86 -2.69
C ARG A 213 -4.28 2.68 -1.69
N GLY A 214 -4.68 3.92 -1.42
CA GLY A 214 -4.06 4.79 -0.43
C GLY A 214 -4.15 4.24 1.00
N LEU A 215 -5.22 3.52 1.31
CA LEU A 215 -5.41 2.81 2.58
C LEU A 215 -4.82 1.40 2.55
N ARG A 216 -4.26 0.93 1.44
CA ARG A 216 -3.73 -0.44 1.24
C ARG A 216 -4.77 -1.53 1.49
N TYR A 217 -6.06 -1.19 1.41
CA TYR A 217 -7.14 -2.18 1.30
C TYR A 217 -7.04 -2.89 -0.04
N LEU A 218 -6.65 -2.18 -1.10
CA LEU A 218 -6.13 -2.79 -2.32
C LEU A 218 -4.60 -2.66 -2.33
N ASP A 219 -3.91 -3.75 -2.62
CA ASP A 219 -2.46 -3.71 -2.85
C ASP A 219 -2.12 -3.05 -4.19
N ARG A 220 -0.82 -2.93 -4.48
CA ARG A 220 -0.33 -2.32 -5.74
C ARG A 220 -0.80 -3.06 -6.99
N ASN A 221 -1.08 -4.35 -6.87
CA ASN A 221 -1.60 -5.21 -7.94
C ASN A 221 -3.14 -5.20 -8.01
N GLY A 222 -3.81 -4.45 -7.13
CA GLY A 222 -5.27 -4.38 -7.07
C GLY A 222 -5.91 -5.63 -6.46
N LYS A 223 -5.20 -6.38 -5.63
CA LYS A 223 -5.77 -7.46 -4.81
C LYS A 223 -6.26 -6.90 -3.49
N ILE A 224 -7.44 -7.36 -3.05
CA ILE A 224 -7.98 -7.01 -1.73
C ILE A 224 -7.12 -7.58 -0.61
N ASN A 225 -6.93 -6.78 0.44
CA ASN A 225 -6.22 -7.12 1.65
C ASN A 225 -7.19 -7.04 2.84
N PRO A 226 -7.89 -8.15 3.18
CA PRO A 226 -8.82 -8.19 4.30
C PRO A 226 -8.17 -7.83 5.63
N ASP A 227 -6.90 -8.21 5.83
CA ASP A 227 -6.20 -7.99 7.09
C ASP A 227 -5.96 -6.51 7.37
N GLU A 228 -5.77 -5.69 6.34
CA GLU A 228 -5.66 -4.23 6.49
C GLU A 228 -6.98 -3.59 6.94
N ILE A 229 -8.12 -4.13 6.48
CA ILE A 229 -9.45 -3.66 6.89
C ILE A 229 -9.71 -4.08 8.34
N LYS A 230 -9.48 -5.36 8.68
CA LYS A 230 -9.62 -5.88 10.06
C LYS A 230 -8.74 -5.11 11.04
N ARG A 231 -7.52 -4.78 10.64
CA ARG A 231 -6.59 -3.96 11.43
C ARG A 231 -7.22 -2.62 11.83
N ASP A 232 -7.94 -1.97 10.92
CA ASP A 232 -8.62 -0.71 11.22
C ASP A 232 -9.83 -0.87 12.14
N LEU A 233 -10.56 -1.99 12.05
CA LEU A 233 -11.59 -2.34 13.04
C LEU A 233 -10.98 -2.57 14.42
N HIS A 234 -9.85 -3.27 14.50
CA HIS A 234 -9.18 -3.56 15.77
C HIS A 234 -8.70 -2.28 16.47
N PHE A 235 -8.33 -1.26 15.69
CA PHE A 235 -7.94 0.04 16.24
C PHE A 235 -9.05 0.81 16.92
N ILE A 236 -10.31 0.55 16.56
CA ILE A 236 -11.48 1.10 17.26
C ILE A 236 -12.07 0.10 18.25
N ASN A 237 -11.26 -0.89 18.68
CA ASN A 237 -11.62 -1.96 19.62
C ASN A 237 -12.71 -2.91 19.14
N VAL A 238 -12.95 -3.02 17.83
CA VAL A 238 -13.89 -3.98 17.23
C VAL A 238 -13.09 -5.19 16.74
N LYS A 239 -13.07 -6.28 17.52
CA LYS A 239 -12.30 -7.50 17.20
C LYS A 239 -13.16 -8.71 16.84
N ASP A 240 -14.45 -8.65 17.14
CA ASP A 240 -15.43 -9.73 16.93
C ASP A 240 -16.01 -9.74 15.50
N LYS A 241 -15.55 -8.86 14.62
CA LYS A 241 -16.10 -8.67 13.27
C LYS A 241 -15.19 -9.16 12.14
N ASP A 242 -14.07 -9.80 12.43
CA ASP A 242 -13.15 -10.31 11.41
C ASP A 242 -13.84 -11.27 10.43
N ALA A 243 -14.68 -12.18 10.96
CA ALA A 243 -15.46 -13.09 10.13
C ALA A 243 -16.50 -12.37 9.26
N ALA A 244 -17.06 -11.25 9.72
CA ALA A 244 -17.98 -10.45 8.92
C ALA A 244 -17.26 -9.76 7.77
N VAL A 245 -16.05 -9.23 8.00
CA VAL A 245 -15.20 -8.69 6.93
C VAL A 245 -14.88 -9.77 5.89
N ASP A 246 -14.44 -10.95 6.33
CA ASP A 246 -14.13 -12.05 5.40
C ASP A 246 -15.37 -12.47 4.60
N ASN A 247 -16.52 -12.62 5.25
CA ASN A 247 -17.76 -12.99 4.58
C ASN A 247 -18.23 -11.93 3.58
N ALA A 248 -18.17 -10.65 3.94
CA ALA A 248 -18.55 -9.55 3.06
C ALA A 248 -17.67 -9.50 1.81
N LEU A 249 -16.35 -9.67 1.96
CA LEU A 249 -15.40 -9.63 0.84
C LEU A 249 -15.46 -10.90 -0.02
N ASN A 250 -15.54 -12.09 0.58
CA ASN A 250 -15.56 -13.36 -0.16
C ASN A 250 -16.84 -13.56 -0.99
N ASN A 251 -17.97 -13.03 -0.52
CA ASN A 251 -19.26 -13.11 -1.23
C ASN A 251 -19.51 -11.90 -2.14
N CYS A 252 -18.56 -10.95 -2.20
CA CYS A 252 -18.71 -9.73 -2.98
C CYS A 252 -18.63 -10.03 -4.48
N LYS A 253 -19.60 -9.52 -5.25
CA LYS A 253 -19.57 -9.61 -6.71
C LYS A 253 -18.78 -8.41 -7.25
N VAL A 254 -17.56 -8.67 -7.70
CA VAL A 254 -16.59 -7.63 -8.06
C VAL A 254 -16.32 -7.64 -9.55
N LYS A 255 -16.35 -6.45 -10.17
CA LYS A 255 -15.86 -6.23 -11.54
C LYS A 255 -14.52 -5.52 -11.48
N GLU A 256 -13.59 -5.90 -12.35
CA GLU A 256 -12.24 -5.30 -12.39
C GLU A 256 -12.28 -3.77 -12.53
N ALA A 257 -13.17 -3.23 -13.36
CA ALA A 257 -13.30 -1.79 -13.59
C ALA A 257 -13.85 -0.99 -12.39
N THR A 258 -14.54 -1.64 -11.44
CA THR A 258 -15.21 -1.00 -10.29
C THR A 258 -14.81 -1.63 -8.97
N LYS A 259 -13.65 -2.29 -8.93
CA LYS A 259 -13.25 -3.18 -7.86
C LYS A 259 -13.32 -2.55 -6.47
N ALA A 260 -12.74 -1.36 -6.31
CA ALA A 260 -12.77 -0.65 -5.03
C ALA A 260 -14.20 -0.29 -4.60
N THR A 261 -15.02 0.18 -5.54
CA THR A 261 -16.43 0.52 -5.30
C THR A 261 -17.24 -0.70 -4.90
N ASP A 262 -17.08 -1.82 -5.61
CA ASP A 262 -17.82 -3.04 -5.32
C ASP A 262 -17.48 -3.56 -3.91
N TYR A 263 -16.20 -3.59 -3.55
CA TYR A 263 -15.78 -3.97 -2.20
C TYR A 263 -16.26 -2.98 -1.13
N ASN A 264 -16.19 -1.68 -1.39
CA ASN A 264 -16.74 -0.66 -0.49
C ASN A 264 -18.22 -0.93 -0.25
N ASP A 265 -19.01 -1.06 -1.32
CA ASP A 265 -20.43 -1.34 -1.25
C ASP A 265 -20.74 -2.60 -0.44
N CYS A 266 -19.99 -3.69 -0.64
CA CYS A 266 -20.16 -4.92 0.13
C CYS A 266 -19.93 -4.69 1.64
N LEU A 267 -18.89 -3.94 2.02
CA LEU A 267 -18.62 -3.61 3.42
C LEU A 267 -19.70 -2.69 4.02
N TRP A 268 -20.13 -1.66 3.29
CA TRP A 268 -21.12 -0.67 3.76
C TRP A 268 -22.56 -1.21 3.76
N LYS A 269 -22.86 -2.25 2.97
CA LYS A 269 -24.18 -2.90 2.94
C LYS A 269 -24.29 -4.10 3.87
N ASP A 270 -23.16 -4.63 4.35
CA ASP A 270 -23.18 -5.76 5.29
C ASP A 270 -23.85 -5.34 6.61
N PRO A 271 -24.91 -6.03 7.06
CA PRO A 271 -25.64 -5.66 8.27
C PRO A 271 -24.81 -5.64 9.56
N ALA A 272 -23.71 -6.41 9.62
CA ALA A 272 -22.82 -6.48 10.77
C ALA A 272 -21.71 -5.42 10.74
N LEU A 273 -21.50 -4.75 9.60
CA LEU A 273 -20.42 -3.77 9.40
C LEU A 273 -20.92 -2.34 9.15
N LYS A 274 -22.09 -2.16 8.54
CA LYS A 274 -22.59 -0.85 8.06
C LYS A 274 -22.50 0.30 9.07
N ASP A 275 -22.81 0.05 10.35
CA ASP A 275 -22.83 1.07 11.40
C ASP A 275 -21.43 1.33 11.98
N ILE A 276 -20.46 0.48 11.63
CA ILE A 276 -19.06 0.51 12.10
C ILE A 276 -18.14 1.13 11.03
N MET A 277 -18.52 1.06 9.75
CA MET A 277 -17.67 1.53 8.65
C MET A 277 -17.30 3.01 8.75
N MET A 278 -18.24 3.88 9.14
CA MET A 278 -17.93 5.30 9.33
C MET A 278 -16.90 5.52 10.45
N PRO A 279 -17.09 5.02 11.69
CA PRO A 279 -16.04 5.08 12.72
C PRO A 279 -14.67 4.55 12.29
N VAL A 280 -14.63 3.47 11.50
CA VAL A 280 -13.39 2.90 10.95
C VAL A 280 -12.71 3.90 10.01
N PHE A 281 -13.47 4.46 9.07
CA PHE A 281 -12.97 5.43 8.10
C PHE A 281 -12.52 6.72 8.77
N ASP A 282 -13.31 7.26 9.70
CA ASP A 282 -12.99 8.46 10.48
C ASP A 282 -11.63 8.30 11.20
N TYR A 283 -11.43 7.18 11.90
CA TYR A 283 -10.17 6.97 12.60
C TYR A 283 -9.02 6.69 11.65
N ARG A 284 -9.27 6.03 10.51
CA ARG A 284 -8.26 5.83 9.47
C ARG A 284 -7.87 7.15 8.80
N GLU A 285 -8.79 8.08 8.61
CA GLU A 285 -8.52 9.42 8.11
C GLU A 285 -7.57 10.16 9.05
N VAL A 286 -7.91 10.22 10.35
CA VAL A 286 -7.08 10.86 11.39
C VAL A 286 -5.65 10.33 11.39
N ARG A 287 -5.49 9.00 11.29
CA ARG A 287 -4.16 8.37 11.29
C ARG A 287 -3.39 8.56 9.98
N SER A 288 -4.09 8.85 8.88
CA SER A 288 -3.47 9.08 7.58
C SER A 288 -2.87 10.48 7.41
N GLU A 289 -3.21 11.42 8.31
CA GLU A 289 -2.60 12.76 8.42
C GLU A 289 -1.08 12.65 8.62
N SER A 290 -0.68 11.81 9.59
CA SER A 290 0.73 11.51 9.87
C SER A 290 0.93 10.00 9.99
N TYR A 291 1.73 9.40 9.10
CA TYR A 291 2.06 7.98 9.24
C TYR A 291 2.91 7.64 10.46
N ARG A 292 3.37 8.65 11.20
CA ARG A 292 4.01 8.45 12.51
C ARG A 292 3.00 8.40 13.65
N TYR A 293 1.70 8.49 13.37
CA TYR A 293 0.64 8.62 14.36
C TYR A 293 0.82 7.67 15.55
N PHE A 294 0.99 6.37 15.34
CA PHE A 294 1.13 5.40 16.43
C PHE A 294 2.47 5.40 17.14
N VAL A 295 3.51 5.87 16.46
CA VAL A 295 4.82 6.06 17.08
C VAL A 295 4.79 7.27 18.01
N GLU A 296 4.00 8.29 17.66
CA GLU A 296 3.94 9.58 18.37
C GLU A 296 2.74 9.70 19.32
N ASN A 297 1.69 8.90 19.13
CA ASN A 297 0.44 8.90 19.91
C ASN A 297 0.18 7.48 20.41
N THR A 298 0.49 7.25 21.68
CA THR A 298 0.25 5.98 22.37
C THR A 298 -1.11 5.94 23.08
N GLU A 299 -1.89 7.02 22.97
CA GLU A 299 -3.22 7.10 23.57
C GLU A 299 -4.17 6.09 22.91
N PRO A 300 -5.06 5.45 23.69
CA PRO A 300 -6.13 4.63 23.15
C PRO A 300 -7.06 5.42 22.22
N TYR A 301 -7.75 4.71 21.33
CA TYR A 301 -8.81 5.30 20.51
C TYR A 301 -9.85 6.04 21.36
N ASP A 302 -10.11 7.28 20.98
CA ASP A 302 -11.08 8.18 21.61
C ASP A 302 -12.02 8.74 20.54
N VAL A 303 -13.28 8.29 20.59
CA VAL A 303 -14.32 8.67 19.63
C VAL A 303 -14.59 10.18 19.61
N ALA A 304 -14.46 10.87 20.75
CA ALA A 304 -14.74 12.31 20.83
C ALA A 304 -13.62 13.10 20.14
N LYS A 305 -12.35 12.76 20.41
CA LYS A 305 -11.19 13.37 19.75
C LYS A 305 -11.19 13.12 18.24
N VAL A 306 -11.57 11.92 17.82
CA VAL A 306 -11.68 11.58 16.39
C VAL A 306 -12.76 12.41 15.72
N LYS A 307 -13.96 12.50 16.31
CA LYS A 307 -15.05 13.35 15.78
C LYS A 307 -14.66 14.82 15.71
N GLU A 308 -13.89 15.33 16.66
CA GLU A 308 -13.39 16.70 16.63
C GLU A 308 -12.43 16.94 15.46
N LYS A 309 -11.50 16.02 15.22
CA LYS A 309 -10.61 16.09 14.05
C LYS A 309 -11.36 15.97 12.73
N VAL A 310 -12.31 15.04 12.61
CA VAL A 310 -13.10 14.87 11.38
C VAL A 310 -13.90 16.13 11.05
N LYS A 311 -14.51 16.78 12.05
CA LYS A 311 -15.17 18.09 11.84
C LYS A 311 -14.23 19.15 11.26
N LYS A 312 -12.96 19.15 11.66
CA LYS A 312 -11.97 20.06 11.07
C LYS A 312 -11.71 19.70 9.61
N TYR A 313 -11.56 18.42 9.29
CA TYR A 313 -11.35 17.96 7.91
C TYR A 313 -12.56 18.25 7.01
N ASP A 314 -13.79 18.12 7.53
CA ASP A 314 -15.01 18.50 6.83
C ASP A 314 -14.99 19.99 6.46
N LYS A 315 -14.64 20.85 7.44
CA LYS A 315 -14.48 22.29 7.24
C LYS A 315 -13.42 22.62 6.19
N ASP A 316 -12.28 21.94 6.24
CA ASP A 316 -11.19 22.10 5.27
C ASP A 316 -11.60 21.62 3.86
N ALA A 317 -12.59 20.74 3.75
CA ALA A 317 -13.20 20.29 2.50
C ALA A 317 -14.34 21.21 2.00
N GLY A 318 -14.69 22.27 2.74
CA GLY A 318 -15.80 23.17 2.43
C GLY A 318 -17.17 22.59 2.78
N CYS A 319 -17.21 21.59 3.64
CA CYS A 319 -18.38 21.00 4.26
C CYS A 319 -18.42 21.37 5.76
#